data_AF-A0A4Y4G7Y3-F1
#
_entry.id   AF-A0A4Y4G7Y3-F1
#
_cell.length_a   1.000
_cell.length_b   1.000
_cell.length_c   1.000
_cell.angle_alpha   90.00
_cell.angle_beta   90.00
_cell.angle_gamma   90.00
#
_symmetry.space_group_name_H-M   'P 1'
#
loop_
_entity.id
_entity.type
_entity.pdbx_description
1 polymer ?
#
loop_
_entity_poly.entity_id
_entity_poly.type
_entity_poly.pdbx_seq_one_letter_code
_entity_poly.pdbx_strand_id
1 'polypeptide(L)'
;MKAAVVTNKGILLVIKEIQEPTVLSDDALMLNVKASALTIVSKGVSLGNHYSSDDAFSKVAGMEGVGESDSGERYYFLMGQKEYMVH
;
A
#
# COMPACT_ATOMS: atom_id res chain seq x y z
N MET A 1 4.23 -11.88 -1.01
CA MET A 1 3.42 -11.64 0.22
C MET A 1 1.92 -11.64 -0.07
N LYS A 2 1.08 -11.79 0.96
CA LYS A 2 -0.38 -11.53 0.87
C LYS A 2 -0.67 -10.05 1.10
N ALA A 3 -1.56 -9.46 0.30
CA ALA A 3 -1.97 -8.08 0.44
C ALA A 3 -3.47 -7.88 0.11
N ALA A 4 -4.07 -6.83 0.67
CA ALA A 4 -5.38 -6.35 0.28
C ALA A 4 -5.25 -5.49 -0.98
N VAL A 5 -5.81 -5.93 -2.11
CA VAL A 5 -5.61 -5.34 -3.43
C VAL A 5 -6.93 -4.84 -4.00
N VAL A 6 -6.95 -3.60 -4.48
CA VAL A 6 -8.01 -3.06 -5.33
C VAL A 6 -7.62 -3.29 -6.78
N THR A 7 -8.43 -4.06 -7.52
CA THR A 7 -8.10 -4.45 -8.90
C THR A 7 -8.56 -3.45 -9.94
N ASN A 8 -9.64 -2.71 -9.65
CA ASN A 8 -10.24 -1.72 -10.53
C ASN A 8 -10.91 -0.64 -9.68
N LYS A 9 -11.10 0.53 -10.29
CA LYS A 9 -11.83 1.66 -9.70
C LYS A 9 -13.19 1.24 -9.13
N GLY A 10 -13.46 1.64 -7.89
CA GLY A 10 -14.70 1.39 -7.18
C GLY A 10 -14.92 -0.05 -6.71
N ILE A 11 -14.05 -1.00 -7.07
CA ILE A 11 -14.20 -2.41 -6.70
C ILE A 11 -13.68 -2.64 -5.28
N LEU A 12 -14.42 -3.42 -4.49
CA LEU A 12 -13.98 -3.82 -3.15
C LEU A 12 -12.66 -4.59 -3.21
N LEU A 13 -11.79 -4.33 -2.23
CA LEU A 13 -10.49 -5.00 -2.14
C LEU A 13 -10.64 -6.51 -1.94
N VAL A 14 -9.69 -7.25 -2.47
CA VAL A 14 -9.56 -8.71 -2.32
C VAL A 14 -8.18 -9.05 -1.78
N ILE A 15 -8.08 -10.10 -0.97
CA ILE A 15 -6.77 -10.60 -0.54
C ILE A 15 -6.15 -11.41 -1.68
N LYS A 16 -4.95 -11.01 -2.12
CA LYS A 16 -4.18 -11.69 -3.18
C LYS A 16 -2.76 -11.94 -2.73
N GLU A 17 -2.14 -12.96 -3.32
CA GLU A 17 -0.69 -13.08 -3.32
C GLU A 17 -0.11 -12.14 -4.38
N ILE A 18 0.88 -11.35 -3.97
CA ILE A 18 1.64 -10.42 -4.79
C ILE A 18 3.14 -10.68 -4.61
N GLN A 19 3.94 -10.23 -5.57
CA GLN A 19 5.39 -10.27 -5.44
C GLN A 19 5.85 -9.48 -4.21
N GLU A 20 6.90 -9.96 -3.54
CA GLU A 20 7.55 -9.20 -2.47
C GLU A 20 8.12 -7.89 -3.05
N PRO A 21 7.94 -6.75 -2.36
CA PRO A 21 8.55 -5.51 -2.80
C PRO A 21 10.06 -5.58 -2.73
N THR A 22 10.72 -4.90 -3.66
CA THR A 22 12.17 -4.67 -3.64
C THR A 22 12.46 -3.23 -3.22
N VAL A 23 13.59 -3.01 -2.55
CA VAL A 23 14.08 -1.65 -2.26
C VAL A 23 14.37 -0.94 -3.59
N LEU A 24 13.77 0.24 -3.80
CA LEU A 24 13.82 0.95 -5.09
C LEU A 24 14.97 1.96 -5.19
N SER A 25 15.51 2.42 -4.06
CA SER A 25 16.61 3.38 -3.98
C SER A 25 17.30 3.29 -2.62
N ASP A 26 18.51 3.85 -2.53
CA ASP A 26 19.31 3.86 -1.30
C ASP A 26 18.63 4.62 -0.14
N ASP A 27 17.78 5.61 -0.48
CA ASP A 27 17.00 6.39 0.50
C ASP A 27 15.65 5.74 0.89
N ALA A 28 15.32 4.57 0.34
CA ALA A 28 14.08 3.88 0.64
C ALA A 28 14.24 2.94 1.84
N LEU A 29 13.24 2.96 2.74
CA LEU A 29 13.19 2.06 3.89
C LEU A 29 12.16 0.95 3.65
N MET A 30 12.60 -0.31 3.72
CA MET A 30 11.70 -1.46 3.73
C MET A 30 11.07 -1.62 5.10
N LEU A 31 9.75 -1.77 5.15
CA LEU A 31 9.00 -1.94 6.40
C LEU A 31 8.13 -3.19 6.33
N ASN A 32 8.21 -4.00 7.39
CA ASN A 32 7.24 -5.04 7.69
C ASN A 32 5.99 -4.37 8.29
N VAL A 33 4.99 -4.13 7.44
CA VAL A 33 3.74 -3.47 7.84
C VAL A 33 3.01 -4.29 8.92
N LYS A 34 2.72 -3.68 10.07
CA LYS A 34 1.98 -4.31 11.17
C LYS A 34 0.50 -3.96 11.15
N ALA A 35 0.19 -2.72 10.77
CA ALA A 35 -1.17 -2.27 10.54
C ALA A 35 -1.18 -1.13 9.52
N SER A 36 -2.21 -1.11 8.67
CA SER A 36 -2.53 0.02 7.82
C SER A 36 -3.95 0.46 8.13
N ALA A 37 -4.17 1.76 8.31
CA ALA A 37 -5.50 2.30 8.46
C ALA A 37 -6.19 2.39 7.09
N LEU A 38 -7.53 2.26 7.12
CA LEU A 38 -8.42 2.56 6.00
C LEU A 38 -9.38 3.68 6.42
N THR A 39 -8.80 4.85 6.71
CA THR A 39 -9.57 6.08 6.95
C THR A 39 -10.45 6.39 5.74
N ILE A 40 -11.43 7.30 5.90
CA ILE A 40 -12.33 7.69 4.79
C ILE A 40 -11.52 8.16 3.57
N VAL A 41 -10.47 8.96 3.79
CA VAL A 41 -9.57 9.43 2.74
C VAL A 41 -8.76 8.28 2.16
N SER A 42 -8.12 7.46 3.00
CA SER A 42 -7.29 6.34 2.53
C SER A 42 -8.10 5.33 1.70
N LYS A 43 -9.31 4.98 2.16
CA LYS A 43 -10.25 4.13 1.44
C LYS A 43 -10.70 4.79 0.14
N GLY A 44 -11.03 6.07 0.17
CA GLY A 44 -11.43 6.83 -1.01
C GLY A 44 -10.34 6.84 -2.09
N VAL A 45 -9.08 7.09 -1.71
CA VAL A 45 -7.93 7.07 -2.62
C VAL A 45 -7.64 5.67 -3.15
N SER A 46 -7.69 4.65 -2.28
CA SER A 46 -7.46 3.25 -2.67
C SER A 46 -8.50 2.78 -3.69
N LEU A 47 -9.76 3.19 -3.55
CA LEU A 47 -10.85 2.84 -4.47
C LEU A 47 -10.91 3.72 -5.72
N GLY A 48 -10.12 4.78 -5.81
CA GLY A 48 -10.21 5.72 -6.94
C GLY A 48 -11.38 6.72 -6.85
N ASN A 49 -12.01 6.85 -5.68
CA ASN A 49 -13.21 7.68 -5.46
C ASN A 49 -12.90 9.05 -4.82
N HIS A 50 -11.62 9.32 -4.52
CA HIS A 50 -11.18 10.61 -3.98
C HIS A 50 -10.53 11.46 -5.07
N TYR A 51 -10.62 12.79 -5.00
CA TYR A 51 -10.09 13.69 -6.04
C TYR A 51 -8.56 13.59 -6.22
N SER A 52 -7.84 13.13 -5.19
CA SER A 52 -6.39 12.91 -5.22
C SER A 52 -6.00 11.49 -5.68
N SER A 53 -6.96 10.72 -6.18
CA SER A 53 -6.69 9.37 -6.67
C SER A 53 -6.10 9.42 -8.08
N ASP A 54 -5.13 8.56 -8.33
CA ASP A 54 -4.78 8.12 -9.67
C ASP A 54 -5.71 6.97 -10.13
N ASP A 55 -5.75 6.75 -11.45
CA ASP A 55 -6.42 5.59 -12.06
C ASP A 55 -5.43 4.41 -12.25
N ALA A 56 -4.34 4.36 -11.47
CA ALA A 56 -3.39 3.26 -11.47
C ALA A 56 -3.95 2.08 -10.66
N PHE A 57 -4.21 0.97 -11.36
CA PHE A 57 -4.66 -0.29 -10.78
C PHE A 57 -3.93 -1.45 -11.48
N SER A 58 -3.68 -2.59 -10.82
CA SER A 58 -4.06 -2.93 -9.44
C SER A 58 -3.16 -2.26 -8.40
N LYS A 59 -3.69 -1.93 -7.21
CA LYS A 59 -2.91 -1.34 -6.10
C LYS A 59 -3.25 -1.92 -4.74
N VAL A 60 -2.28 -1.92 -3.83
CA VAL A 60 -2.50 -2.30 -2.42
C VAL A 60 -3.32 -1.21 -1.73
N ALA A 61 -4.33 -1.62 -0.97
CA ALA A 61 -5.21 -0.72 -0.24
C ALA A 61 -4.54 -0.20 1.04
N GLY A 62 -4.79 1.07 1.37
CA GLY A 62 -4.19 1.74 2.51
C GLY A 62 -3.09 2.72 2.08
N MET A 63 -2.88 3.77 2.87
CA MET A 63 -1.79 4.72 2.63
C MET A 63 -1.01 5.08 3.89
N GLU A 64 -1.52 4.73 5.06
CA GLU A 64 -0.99 5.19 6.34
C GLU A 64 -1.04 4.08 7.36
N GLY A 65 -0.05 4.02 8.24
CA GLY A 65 0.07 2.91 9.17
C GLY A 65 1.36 2.89 9.96
N VAL A 66 1.64 1.72 10.50
CA VAL A 66 2.83 1.42 11.30
C VAL A 66 3.50 0.16 10.77
N GLY A 67 4.82 0.20 10.69
CA GLY A 67 5.66 -0.92 10.30
C GLY A 67 6.93 -0.98 11.14
N GLU A 68 7.66 -2.07 10.98
CA GLU A 68 8.97 -2.28 11.62
C GLU A 68 10.03 -2.53 10.54
N SER A 69 11.20 -1.91 10.68
CA SER A 69 12.37 -2.27 9.88
C SER A 69 12.87 -3.67 10.24
N ASP A 70 13.78 -4.23 9.44
CA ASP A 70 14.39 -5.53 9.75
C ASP A 70 15.27 -5.49 11.02
N SER A 71 15.74 -4.29 11.41
CA SER A 71 16.42 -4.02 12.69
C SER A 71 15.46 -3.89 13.89
N GLY A 72 14.14 -3.93 13.67
CA GLY A 72 13.11 -3.89 14.72
C GLY A 72 12.70 -2.48 15.15
N GLU A 73 13.17 -1.43 14.47
CA GLU A 73 12.76 -0.05 14.74
C GLU A 73 11.36 0.19 14.20
N ARG A 74 10.52 0.91 14.96
CA ARG A 74 9.14 1.18 14.59
C ARG A 74 9.01 2.50 13.84
N TYR A 75 8.31 2.45 12.72
CA TYR A 75 8.04 3.60 11.87
C TYR A 75 6.55 3.81 11.66
N TYR A 76 6.13 5.06 11.69
CA TYR A 76 4.84 5.49 11.15
C TYR A 76 5.05 5.97 9.73
N PHE A 77 4.18 5.57 8.82
CA PHE A 77 4.27 5.96 7.41
C PHE A 77 2.97 6.61 6.95
N LEU A 78 3.11 7.50 5.97
CA LEU A 78 2.03 8.10 5.21
C LEU A 78 2.46 8.13 3.73
N MET A 79 1.56 7.70 2.85
CA MET A 79 1.75 7.60 1.40
C MET A 79 3.05 6.88 1.02
N GLY A 80 3.14 5.60 1.39
CA GLY A 80 4.18 4.71 0.86
C GLY A 80 4.08 4.57 -0.67
N GLN A 81 5.07 3.90 -1.26
CA GLN A 81 5.07 3.64 -2.71
C GLN A 81 3.81 2.87 -3.13
N LYS A 82 3.20 3.32 -4.24
CA LYS A 82 1.85 2.90 -4.66
C LYS A 82 1.85 1.68 -5.58
N GLU A 83 2.98 1.39 -6.22
CA GLU A 83 3.08 0.38 -7.26
C GLU A 83 3.85 -0.85 -6.76
N TYR A 84 3.27 -2.03 -6.99
CA TYR A 84 3.96 -3.31 -6.89
C TYR A 84 3.95 -3.87 -8.30
N MET A 85 5.13 -4.09 -8.88
CA MET A 85 5.23 -4.58 -10.24
C MET A 85 4.60 -5.97 -10.34
N VAL A 86 3.64 -6.14 -11.24
CA VAL A 86 3.12 -7.44 -11.65
C VAL A 86 3.79 -7.74 -12.99
N HIS A 87 4.91 -8.45 -12.95
CA HIS A 87 5.45 -9.08 -14.16
C HIS A 87 4.80 -10.44 -14.38
#